data_AF-A0A8J6L736-F1
#
_entry.id   AF-A0A8J6L736-F1
#
_cell.length_a   1.000
_cell.length_b   1.000
_cell.length_c   1.000
_cell.angle_alpha   90.00
_cell.angle_beta   90.00
_cell.angle_gamma   90.00
#
_symmetry.space_group_name_H-M   'P 1'
#
loop_
_entity.id
_entity.type
_entity.pdbx_description
1 polymer ?
#
loop_
_entity_poly.entity_id
_entity_poly.type
_entity_poly.pdbx_seq_one_letter_code
_entity_poly.pdbx_strand_id
1 'polypeptide(L)'
;MRTRAPRESGSGATGVPISTSGTSESGSGVGDSPPPPLVPLSQAAGGEEGIPHLHLWHLRVRQQGILSVILTYPMLRTFTLWFHSSLTRNHVSGTYSIVFVNCPNEQIAKDVARAILDKKLAASVNILPKTSSLYFWKGEIEESTEILLLIKTKTSKVSRLSTYVRLAHPFEIPEVFSIAMDHGDARYLKWLEEGMKEN
;
A
#
# COMPACT_ATOMS: atom_id res chain seq x y z
N MET A 1 -3.11 -5.10 -39.73
CA MET A 1 -4.32 -5.82 -39.27
C MET A 1 -4.97 -4.96 -38.20
N ARG A 2 -6.16 -4.46 -38.51
CA ARG A 2 -6.90 -3.43 -37.77
C ARG A 2 -8.07 -4.10 -37.01
N THR A 3 -8.21 -3.89 -35.72
CA THR A 3 -9.21 -4.49 -34.81
C THR A 3 -9.64 -3.41 -33.79
N ARG A 4 -10.96 -3.34 -33.55
CA ARG A 4 -11.64 -2.38 -32.66
C ARG A 4 -12.42 -3.21 -31.63
N ALA A 5 -12.26 -2.92 -30.35
CA ALA A 5 -12.90 -3.64 -29.24
C ALA A 5 -14.39 -3.25 -29.03
N PRO A 6 -15.25 -4.13 -28.48
CA PRO A 6 -16.59 -3.77 -28.04
C PRO A 6 -16.64 -3.36 -26.56
N ARG A 7 -17.59 -2.45 -26.27
CA ARG A 7 -17.90 -1.79 -24.98
C ARG A 7 -18.55 -2.73 -23.96
N GLU A 8 -18.22 -2.53 -22.69
CA GLU A 8 -19.03 -2.97 -21.55
C GLU A 8 -19.98 -1.85 -21.04
N SER A 9 -21.16 -2.29 -20.60
CA SER A 9 -22.13 -1.61 -19.73
C SER A 9 -22.73 -2.73 -18.87
N GLY A 10 -22.91 -2.69 -17.55
CA GLY A 10 -23.01 -1.59 -16.59
C GLY A 10 -24.27 -1.85 -15.74
N SER A 11 -24.10 -1.83 -14.42
CA SER A 11 -25.13 -1.59 -13.38
C SER A 11 -26.04 -2.75 -12.91
N GLY A 12 -26.29 -2.76 -11.58
CA GLY A 12 -27.54 -3.29 -11.02
C GLY A 12 -27.44 -3.91 -9.62
N ALA A 13 -27.79 -3.13 -8.60
CA ALA A 13 -27.90 -3.50 -7.18
C ALA A 13 -29.20 -4.29 -6.84
N THR A 14 -29.28 -4.77 -5.58
CA THR A 14 -30.43 -5.15 -4.69
C THR A 14 -30.12 -6.50 -4.00
N GLY A 15 -30.29 -6.77 -2.71
CA GLY A 15 -31.00 -6.13 -1.59
C GLY A 15 -32.19 -6.99 -1.14
N VAL A 16 -32.06 -7.87 -0.12
CA VAL A 16 -33.20 -8.51 0.61
C VAL A 16 -32.77 -8.97 2.05
N PRO A 17 -33.62 -8.81 3.10
CA PRO A 17 -33.41 -9.27 4.49
C PRO A 17 -34.22 -10.54 4.85
N ILE A 18 -34.13 -11.06 6.11
CA ILE A 18 -35.22 -11.64 6.98
C ILE A 18 -34.69 -12.66 8.04
N SER A 19 -35.08 -12.43 9.33
CA SER A 19 -35.44 -13.34 10.47
C SER A 19 -34.48 -14.46 10.97
N THR A 20 -34.50 -15.01 12.21
CA THR A 20 -35.46 -15.10 13.36
C THR A 20 -34.77 -15.71 14.62
N SER A 21 -35.45 -15.57 15.79
CA SER A 21 -35.48 -16.43 17.02
C SER A 21 -34.20 -16.60 17.88
N GLY A 22 -34.20 -16.25 19.18
CA GLY A 22 -34.64 -17.08 20.35
C GLY A 22 -33.37 -17.53 21.12
N THR A 23 -33.22 -17.69 22.44
CA THR A 23 -34.11 -17.82 23.61
C THR A 23 -33.25 -17.72 24.90
N SER A 24 -33.87 -17.30 26.01
CA SER A 24 -33.71 -17.75 27.42
C SER A 24 -32.46 -17.53 28.30
N GLU A 25 -32.78 -17.51 29.61
CA GLU A 25 -32.01 -17.60 30.87
C GLU A 25 -31.65 -16.25 31.54
N SER A 26 -32.07 -15.83 32.74
CA SER A 26 -32.61 -16.37 34.02
C SER A 26 -31.64 -16.03 35.18
N GLY A 27 -32.21 -15.62 36.33
CA GLY A 27 -31.54 -15.45 37.64
C GLY A 27 -31.36 -13.98 38.07
N SER A 28 -32.19 -13.34 38.92
CA SER A 28 -32.57 -13.57 40.34
C SER A 28 -31.60 -12.96 41.38
N GLY A 29 -32.14 -12.15 42.31
CA GLY A 29 -31.53 -11.79 43.61
C GLY A 29 -31.27 -10.29 43.80
N VAL A 30 -32.20 -9.46 44.32
CA VAL A 30 -32.56 -9.20 45.74
C VAL A 30 -31.50 -8.37 46.50
N GLY A 31 -31.92 -7.25 47.10
CA GLY A 31 -31.19 -6.64 48.23
C GLY A 31 -31.36 -5.13 48.40
N ASP A 32 -32.42 -4.73 49.11
CA ASP A 32 -32.71 -3.38 49.60
C ASP A 32 -31.78 -2.92 50.74
N SER A 33 -31.32 -1.65 50.69
CA SER A 33 -31.16 -0.64 51.78
C SER A 33 -30.41 -0.96 53.11
N PRO A 34 -30.11 0.00 54.02
CA PRO A 34 -29.56 1.38 53.95
C PRO A 34 -28.31 1.56 54.90
N PRO A 35 -27.73 2.77 55.10
CA PRO A 35 -26.40 2.98 55.71
C PRO A 35 -26.43 3.38 57.20
N PRO A 36 -25.32 3.20 57.95
CA PRO A 36 -24.94 4.18 59.01
C PRO A 36 -23.41 4.19 59.33
N PRO A 37 -22.90 4.94 60.34
CA PRO A 37 -23.16 6.33 60.74
C PRO A 37 -21.86 7.18 60.83
N LEU A 38 -22.03 8.48 61.05
CA LEU A 38 -20.97 9.43 61.42
C LEU A 38 -20.60 9.29 62.91
N VAL A 39 -19.30 9.31 63.23
CA VAL A 39 -18.77 9.34 64.61
C VAL A 39 -17.79 10.54 64.74
N PRO A 40 -17.80 11.26 65.88
CA PRO A 40 -17.28 12.62 65.96
C PRO A 40 -15.82 12.73 66.39
N LEU A 41 -15.31 13.94 66.18
CA LEU A 41 -14.02 14.49 66.57
C LEU A 41 -13.74 14.32 68.07
N SER A 42 -12.64 13.65 68.43
CA SER A 42 -12.02 13.73 69.75
C SER A 42 -10.50 13.85 69.61
N GLN A 43 -9.95 14.77 70.38
CA GLN A 43 -8.58 15.25 70.36
C GLN A 43 -7.53 14.15 70.61
N ALA A 44 -6.40 14.28 69.92
CA ALA A 44 -5.09 13.87 70.42
C ALA A 44 -4.06 14.86 69.89
N ALA A 45 -3.80 15.92 70.67
CA ALA A 45 -2.60 16.73 70.55
C ALA A 45 -1.52 16.09 71.44
N GLY A 46 -0.38 15.75 70.85
CA GLY A 46 0.77 15.19 71.56
C GLY A 46 1.93 15.00 70.58
N GLY A 47 2.94 15.86 70.67
CA GLY A 47 3.91 16.14 69.62
C GLY A 47 4.83 15.00 69.18
N GLU A 48 5.19 15.06 67.89
CA GLU A 48 6.55 14.86 67.38
C GLU A 48 6.70 15.80 66.16
N GLU A 49 7.11 17.04 66.40
CA GLU A 49 7.40 18.00 65.34
C GLU A 49 8.83 17.80 64.80
N GLY A 50 8.90 17.10 63.67
CA GLY A 50 10.11 16.87 62.89
C GLY A 50 10.10 15.42 62.43
N ILE A 51 9.61 15.05 61.25
CA ILE A 51 10.11 15.41 59.93
C ILE A 51 8.95 15.19 58.91
N PRO A 52 7.98 16.10 58.76
CA PRO A 52 6.97 15.96 57.70
C PRO A 52 7.49 16.49 56.36
N HIS A 53 8.45 17.42 56.39
CA HIS A 53 8.87 18.15 55.19
C HIS A 53 9.72 17.28 54.23
N LEU A 54 10.67 16.47 54.72
CA LEU A 54 11.45 15.59 53.83
C LEU A 54 10.60 14.50 53.19
N HIS A 55 9.67 13.89 53.93
CA HIS A 55 8.84 12.81 53.40
C HIS A 55 7.83 13.33 52.35
N LEU A 56 7.22 14.50 52.61
CA LEU A 56 6.38 15.20 51.64
C LEU A 56 7.17 15.72 50.44
N TRP A 57 8.41 16.15 50.63
CA TRP A 57 9.30 16.58 49.55
C TRP A 57 9.69 15.40 48.65
N HIS A 58 10.06 14.24 49.21
CA HIS A 58 10.30 13.02 48.43
C HIS A 58 9.05 12.55 47.68
N LEU A 59 7.86 12.65 48.28
CA LEU A 59 6.61 12.28 47.61
C LEU A 59 6.25 13.24 46.47
N ARG A 60 6.50 14.55 46.65
CA ARG A 60 6.29 15.59 45.64
C ARG A 60 7.28 15.48 44.47
N VAL A 61 8.56 15.23 44.77
CA VAL A 61 9.60 15.00 43.74
C VAL A 61 9.31 13.71 42.96
N ARG A 62 8.86 12.65 43.63
CA ARG A 62 8.44 11.39 42.97
C ARG A 62 7.19 11.58 42.11
N GLN A 63 6.17 12.31 42.58
CA GLN A 63 4.99 12.62 41.77
C GLN A 63 5.31 13.49 40.55
N GLN A 64 6.15 14.52 40.71
CA GLN A 64 6.54 15.39 39.59
C GLN A 64 7.37 14.64 38.54
N GLY A 65 8.24 13.72 38.95
CA GLY A 65 8.99 12.86 38.02
C GLY A 65 8.09 11.90 37.24
N ILE A 66 7.14 11.24 37.91
CA ILE A 66 6.19 10.32 37.28
C ILE A 66 5.29 11.07 36.29
N LEU A 67 4.79 12.25 36.68
CA LEU A 67 3.94 13.09 35.81
C LEU A 67 4.70 13.57 34.57
N SER A 68 5.97 13.96 34.71
CA SER A 68 6.83 14.37 33.60
C SER A 68 7.08 13.23 32.61
N VAL A 69 7.31 12.00 33.09
CA VAL A 69 7.49 10.82 32.23
C VAL A 69 6.19 10.49 31.50
N ILE A 70 5.05 10.50 32.20
CA ILE A 70 3.74 10.23 31.59
C ILE A 70 3.38 11.30 30.53
N LEU A 71 3.76 12.56 30.72
CA LEU A 71 3.45 13.65 29.78
C LEU A 71 4.37 13.65 28.55
N THR A 72 5.63 13.25 28.71
CA THR A 72 6.63 13.20 27.63
C THR A 72 6.61 11.90 26.83
N TYR A 73 6.15 10.80 27.45
CA TYR A 73 6.01 9.49 26.81
C TYR A 73 5.11 9.47 25.56
N PRO A 74 3.91 10.10 25.51
CA PRO A 74 3.09 10.12 24.30
C PRO A 74 3.79 10.91 23.18
N MET A 75 4.52 11.98 23.51
CA MET A 75 5.25 12.79 22.55
C MET A 75 6.43 12.02 21.95
N LEU A 76 7.21 11.32 22.79
CA LEU A 76 8.29 10.44 22.36
C LEU A 76 7.76 9.24 21.57
N ARG A 77 6.64 8.64 21.97
CA ARG A 77 5.98 7.53 21.25
C ARG A 77 5.49 7.96 19.87
N THR A 78 4.86 9.12 19.75
CA THR A 78 4.47 9.68 18.44
C THR A 78 5.70 10.02 17.60
N PHE A 79 6.79 10.47 18.24
CA PHE A 79 8.04 10.77 17.54
C PHE A 79 8.72 9.51 17.02
N THR A 80 8.73 8.41 17.79
CA THR A 80 9.25 7.12 17.33
C THR A 80 8.41 6.53 16.21
N LEU A 81 7.08 6.64 16.26
CA LEU A 81 6.20 6.22 15.17
C LEU A 81 6.37 7.09 13.92
N TRP A 82 6.56 8.39 14.08
CA TRP A 82 6.83 9.33 12.98
C TRP A 82 8.23 9.13 12.37
N PHE A 83 9.24 8.86 13.20
CA PHE A 83 10.60 8.55 12.77
C PHE A 83 10.67 7.19 12.07
N HIS A 84 9.97 6.17 12.60
CA HIS A 84 9.85 4.87 11.95
C HIS A 84 9.03 4.96 10.65
N SER A 85 7.97 5.76 10.61
CA SER A 85 7.17 5.99 9.40
C SER A 85 7.92 6.78 8.32
N SER A 86 8.86 7.65 8.71
CA SER A 86 9.70 8.39 7.76
C SER A 86 10.78 7.51 7.12
N LEU A 87 11.17 6.41 7.79
CA LEU A 87 12.09 5.41 7.23
C LEU A 87 11.37 4.44 6.28
N THR A 88 10.08 4.20 6.50
CA THR A 88 9.24 3.50 5.52
C THR A 88 8.71 4.51 4.50
N ARG A 89 9.53 4.87 3.50
CA ARG A 89 9.02 5.50 2.28
C ARG A 89 8.06 4.50 1.63
N ASN A 90 6.78 4.61 1.99
CA ASN A 90 5.72 3.79 1.46
C ASN A 90 5.64 4.05 -0.05
N HIS A 91 5.95 3.02 -0.83
CA HIS A 91 5.67 3.03 -2.26
C HIS A 91 4.16 3.05 -2.44
N VAL A 92 3.63 4.05 -3.15
CA VAL A 92 2.21 4.08 -3.52
C VAL A 92 2.00 2.98 -4.57
N SER A 93 1.17 1.98 -4.25
CA SER A 93 0.79 0.93 -5.20
C SER A 93 0.29 1.56 -6.51
N GLY A 94 0.69 0.98 -7.64
CA GLY A 94 0.30 1.45 -8.97
C GLY A 94 1.15 2.59 -9.56
N THR A 95 2.24 3.01 -8.91
CA THR A 95 3.15 4.03 -9.49
C THR A 95 3.95 3.50 -10.68
N TYR A 96 4.31 2.22 -10.67
CA TYR A 96 5.04 1.55 -11.75
C TYR A 96 4.19 0.44 -12.37
N SER A 97 4.52 0.11 -13.61
CA SER A 97 3.85 -0.92 -14.39
C SER A 97 4.87 -1.73 -15.19
N ILE A 98 4.54 -3.00 -15.40
CA ILE A 98 5.22 -3.88 -16.34
C ILE A 98 4.38 -3.93 -17.60
N VAL A 99 4.94 -3.48 -18.73
CA VAL A 99 4.31 -3.52 -20.05
C VAL A 99 4.83 -4.73 -20.81
N PHE A 100 3.90 -5.46 -21.41
CA PHE A 100 4.13 -6.63 -22.25
C PHE A 100 3.98 -6.21 -23.71
N VAL A 101 4.95 -6.59 -24.54
CA VAL A 101 4.92 -6.32 -25.99
C VAL A 101 5.44 -7.54 -26.73
N ASN A 102 4.65 -8.09 -27.66
CA ASN A 102 5.12 -9.13 -28.57
C ASN A 102 5.71 -8.49 -29.83
N CYS A 103 6.85 -9.03 -30.27
CA CYS A 103 7.55 -8.63 -31.48
C CYS A 103 7.76 -9.85 -32.38
N PRO A 104 7.70 -9.70 -33.73
CA PRO A 104 7.77 -10.84 -34.64
C PRO A 104 9.18 -11.43 -34.77
N ASN A 105 10.23 -10.69 -34.37
CA ASN A 105 11.59 -11.18 -34.38
C ASN A 105 12.47 -10.44 -33.36
N GLU A 106 13.64 -11.01 -33.09
CA GLU A 106 14.59 -10.53 -32.08
C GLU A 106 15.21 -9.18 -32.44
N GLN A 107 15.41 -8.91 -33.74
CA GLN A 107 15.98 -7.64 -34.19
C GLN A 107 15.03 -6.48 -33.86
N ILE A 108 13.76 -6.61 -34.24
CA ILE A 108 12.72 -5.61 -33.93
C ILE A 108 12.55 -5.45 -32.43
N ALA A 109 12.57 -6.55 -31.66
CA ALA A 109 12.48 -6.51 -30.21
C ALA A 109 13.64 -5.69 -29.59
N LYS A 110 14.87 -5.90 -30.07
CA LYS A 110 16.06 -5.15 -29.63
C LYS A 110 15.99 -3.68 -30.05
N ASP A 111 15.54 -3.39 -31.25
CA ASP A 111 15.44 -2.03 -31.77
C ASP A 111 14.38 -1.22 -31.00
N VAL A 112 13.21 -1.81 -30.76
CA VAL A 112 12.16 -1.22 -29.91
C VAL A 112 12.69 -1.00 -28.49
N ALA A 113 13.33 -2.01 -27.90
CA ALA A 113 13.88 -1.93 -26.53
C ALA A 113 14.91 -0.80 -26.39
N ARG A 114 15.85 -0.68 -27.34
CA ARG A 114 16.84 0.42 -27.34
C ARG A 114 16.15 1.77 -27.46
N ALA A 115 15.22 1.90 -28.40
CA ALA A 115 14.61 3.18 -28.67
C ALA A 115 13.73 3.70 -27.52
N ILE A 116 13.02 2.82 -26.80
CA ILE A 116 12.24 3.23 -25.62
C ILE A 116 13.13 3.60 -24.42
N LEU A 117 14.29 2.95 -24.28
CA LEU A 117 15.28 3.28 -23.25
C LEU A 117 15.96 4.62 -23.55
N ASP A 118 16.37 4.85 -24.80
CA ASP A 118 16.97 6.11 -25.24
C ASP A 118 16.04 7.30 -25.02
N LYS A 119 14.74 7.09 -25.28
CA LYS A 119 13.69 8.10 -25.07
C LYS A 119 13.22 8.22 -23.62
N LYS A 120 13.84 7.49 -22.68
CA LYS A 120 13.46 7.50 -21.25
C LYS A 120 12.00 7.16 -21.00
N LEU A 121 11.39 6.38 -21.92
CA LEU A 121 10.01 5.91 -21.80
C LEU A 121 9.91 4.68 -20.90
N ALA A 122 11.03 3.97 -20.70
CA ALA A 122 11.16 2.84 -19.79
C ALA A 122 12.50 2.91 -19.05
N ALA A 123 12.58 2.25 -17.91
CA ALA A 123 13.81 2.13 -17.13
C ALA A 123 14.60 0.87 -17.48
N SER A 124 13.90 -0.23 -17.77
CA SER A 124 14.51 -1.50 -18.14
C SER A 124 13.57 -2.33 -19.01
N VAL A 125 14.17 -3.23 -19.79
CA VAL A 125 13.47 -4.14 -20.70
C VAL A 125 14.12 -5.51 -20.57
N ASN A 126 13.32 -6.56 -20.33
CA ASN A 126 13.79 -7.93 -20.49
C ASN A 126 13.29 -8.43 -21.84
N ILE A 127 14.19 -9.02 -22.62
CA ILE A 127 13.88 -9.68 -23.88
C ILE A 127 13.85 -11.17 -23.59
N LEU A 128 12.68 -11.79 -23.71
CA LEU A 128 12.54 -13.23 -23.53
C LEU A 128 12.98 -13.96 -24.81
N PRO A 129 13.40 -15.24 -24.69
CA PRO A 129 13.68 -16.06 -25.86
C PRO A 129 12.43 -16.24 -26.74
N LYS A 130 12.63 -16.83 -27.92
CA LYS A 130 11.54 -17.16 -28.86
C LYS A 130 10.44 -17.96 -28.17
N THR A 131 9.20 -17.50 -28.30
CA THR A 131 7.99 -18.14 -27.80
C THR A 131 7.05 -18.45 -28.96
N SER A 132 6.23 -19.50 -28.83
CA SER A 132 5.12 -19.77 -29.74
C SER A 132 3.86 -19.07 -29.22
N SER A 133 3.19 -18.34 -30.10
CA SER A 133 1.89 -17.71 -29.88
C SER A 133 0.86 -18.39 -30.78
N LEU A 134 -0.16 -19.01 -30.16
CA LEU A 134 -1.28 -19.64 -30.86
C LEU A 134 -2.53 -18.76 -30.75
N TYR A 135 -3.20 -18.49 -31.86
CA TYR A 135 -4.40 -17.66 -31.89
C TYR A 135 -5.34 -18.06 -33.02
N PHE A 136 -6.62 -17.69 -32.90
CA PHE A 136 -7.60 -17.92 -33.96
C PHE A 136 -7.51 -16.83 -35.03
N TRP A 137 -7.39 -17.25 -36.28
CA TRP A 137 -7.42 -16.38 -37.44
C TRP A 137 -8.19 -17.04 -38.58
N LYS A 138 -9.16 -16.33 -39.16
CA LYS A 138 -10.00 -16.81 -40.28
C LYS A 138 -10.64 -18.20 -40.07
N GLY A 139 -10.91 -18.58 -38.82
CA GLY A 139 -11.55 -19.85 -38.47
C GLY A 139 -10.57 -21.00 -38.21
N GLU A 140 -9.26 -20.77 -38.32
CA GLU A 140 -8.22 -21.76 -38.03
C GLU A 140 -7.32 -21.29 -36.88
N ILE A 141 -6.65 -22.23 -36.23
CA ILE A 141 -5.61 -21.92 -35.24
C ILE A 141 -4.32 -21.68 -36.00
N GLU A 142 -3.80 -20.48 -35.90
CA GLU A 142 -2.48 -20.11 -36.41
C GLU A 142 -1.46 -20.21 -35.28
N GLU A 143 -0.24 -20.63 -35.63
CA GLU A 143 0.92 -20.59 -34.74
C GLU A 143 1.95 -19.62 -35.32
N SER A 144 2.47 -18.74 -34.48
CA SER A 144 3.54 -17.82 -34.86
C SER A 144 4.65 -17.80 -33.81
N THR A 145 5.88 -17.60 -34.26
CA THR A 145 7.02 -17.38 -33.35
C THR A 145 7.17 -15.89 -33.07
N GLU A 146 7.23 -15.55 -31.80
CA GLU A 146 7.34 -14.17 -31.33
C GLU A 146 8.41 -14.03 -30.25
N ILE A 147 8.76 -12.78 -29.95
CA ILE A 147 9.68 -12.38 -28.88
C ILE A 147 8.89 -11.48 -27.93
N LEU A 148 8.74 -11.92 -26.69
CA LEU A 148 8.06 -11.16 -25.65
C LEU A 148 9.02 -10.20 -24.95
N LEU A 149 8.65 -8.93 -24.89
CA LEU A 149 9.32 -7.89 -24.12
C LEU A 149 8.59 -7.65 -22.79
N LEU A 150 9.35 -7.63 -21.69
CA LEU A 150 8.87 -7.20 -20.37
C LEU A 150 9.51 -5.88 -19.99
N ILE A 151 8.76 -4.80 -20.18
CA ILE A 151 9.23 -3.43 -20.04
C ILE A 151 8.78 -2.86 -18.69
N LYS A 152 9.72 -2.40 -17.86
CA LYS A 152 9.40 -1.76 -16.58
C LYS A 152 9.44 -0.26 -16.73
N THR A 153 8.32 0.39 -16.44
CA THR A 153 8.16 1.84 -16.57
C THR A 153 7.26 2.41 -15.49
N LYS A 154 7.16 3.72 -15.44
CA LYS A 154 6.18 4.43 -14.63
C LYS A 154 4.80 4.29 -15.26
N THR A 155 3.76 4.05 -14.46
CA THR A 155 2.39 3.91 -14.94
C THR A 155 1.95 5.13 -15.77
N SER A 156 2.39 6.34 -15.39
CA SER A 156 2.12 7.58 -16.13
C SER A 156 2.74 7.64 -17.52
N LYS A 157 3.78 6.85 -17.81
CA LYS A 157 4.46 6.80 -19.11
C LYS A 157 3.91 5.71 -20.04
N VAL A 158 3.07 4.80 -19.55
CA VAL A 158 2.54 3.66 -20.32
C VAL A 158 1.85 4.13 -21.61
N SER A 159 0.99 5.14 -21.55
CA SER A 159 0.28 5.64 -22.75
C SER A 159 1.24 6.15 -23.84
N ARG A 160 2.27 6.91 -23.44
CA ARG A 160 3.30 7.43 -24.36
C ARG A 160 4.15 6.29 -24.92
N LEU A 161 4.48 5.30 -24.09
CA LEU A 161 5.20 4.10 -24.49
C LEU A 161 4.40 3.28 -25.51
N SER A 162 3.13 2.97 -25.24
CA SER A 162 2.27 2.21 -26.16
C SER A 162 2.10 2.92 -27.50
N THR A 163 1.97 4.26 -27.47
CA THR A 163 1.92 5.07 -28.70
C THR A 163 3.21 4.93 -29.50
N TYR A 164 4.36 4.99 -28.82
CA TYR A 164 5.66 4.85 -29.47
C TYR A 164 5.85 3.45 -30.06
N VAL A 165 5.54 2.41 -29.31
CA VAL A 165 5.61 1.02 -29.77
C VAL A 165 4.75 0.85 -31.02
N ARG A 166 3.52 1.37 -31.06
CA ARG A 166 2.65 1.30 -32.24
C ARG A 166 3.25 1.98 -33.49
N LEU A 167 4.06 3.03 -33.32
CA LEU A 167 4.73 3.70 -34.44
C LEU A 167 5.97 2.93 -34.93
N ALA A 168 6.68 2.27 -34.01
CA ALA A 168 7.91 1.53 -34.32
C ALA A 168 7.65 0.08 -34.76
N HIS A 169 6.48 -0.47 -34.43
CA HIS A 169 6.15 -1.88 -34.68
C HIS A 169 5.66 -2.11 -36.11
N PRO A 170 6.06 -3.21 -36.78
CA PRO A 170 5.61 -3.52 -38.14
C PRO A 170 4.12 -3.85 -38.22
N PHE A 171 3.52 -4.28 -37.12
CA PHE A 171 2.08 -4.59 -37.06
C PHE A 171 1.28 -3.34 -36.74
N GLU A 172 0.18 -3.16 -37.47
CA GLU A 172 -0.78 -2.06 -37.27
C GLU A 172 -1.37 -2.04 -35.86
N ILE A 173 -1.56 -3.23 -35.28
CA ILE A 173 -2.02 -3.42 -33.90
C ILE A 173 -1.05 -4.38 -33.23
N PRO A 174 0.00 -3.87 -32.59
CA PRO A 174 0.83 -4.68 -31.73
C PRO A 174 0.05 -5.06 -30.47
N GLU A 175 0.31 -6.26 -29.96
CA GLU A 175 -0.11 -6.64 -28.62
C GLU A 175 0.68 -5.81 -27.60
N VAL A 176 -0.01 -4.90 -26.91
CA VAL A 176 0.59 -4.06 -25.85
C VAL A 176 -0.39 -3.96 -24.70
N PHE A 177 -0.02 -4.49 -23.55
CA PHE A 177 -0.80 -4.38 -22.31
C PHE A 177 0.11 -4.19 -21.11
N SER A 178 -0.44 -3.71 -19.99
CA SER A 178 0.34 -3.39 -18.79
C SER A 178 -0.29 -3.93 -17.52
N ILE A 179 0.54 -4.38 -16.59
CA ILE A 179 0.15 -4.80 -15.25
C ILE A 179 0.79 -3.85 -14.23
N ALA A 180 -0.01 -3.31 -13.32
CA ALA A 180 0.45 -2.44 -12.26
C ALA A 180 1.27 -3.22 -11.22
N MET A 181 2.30 -2.58 -10.67
CA MET A 181 3.12 -3.15 -9.60
C MET A 181 2.60 -2.67 -8.24
N ASP A 182 2.13 -3.61 -7.41
CA ASP A 182 1.66 -3.31 -6.05
C ASP A 182 2.80 -3.04 -5.08
N HIS A 183 3.84 -3.88 -5.13
CA HIS A 183 4.97 -3.86 -4.22
C HIS A 183 6.29 -4.04 -4.96
N GLY A 184 7.37 -3.52 -4.37
CA GLY A 184 8.74 -3.67 -4.86
C GLY A 184 9.74 -3.12 -3.86
N ASP A 185 11.01 -3.54 -3.97
CA ASP A 185 12.09 -2.98 -3.14
C ASP A 185 12.24 -1.46 -3.43
N ALA A 186 12.22 -0.65 -2.37
CA ALA A 186 12.23 0.80 -2.51
C ALA A 186 13.48 1.35 -3.23
N ARG A 187 14.64 0.67 -3.10
CA ARG A 187 15.87 1.06 -3.80
C ARG A 187 15.77 0.72 -5.28
N TYR A 188 15.20 -0.44 -5.62
CA TYR A 188 14.92 -0.83 -7.00
C TYR A 188 13.97 0.15 -7.68
N LEU A 189 12.86 0.52 -7.02
CA LEU A 189 11.90 1.47 -7.57
C LEU A 189 12.49 2.87 -7.74
N LYS A 190 13.34 3.30 -6.80
CA LYS A 190 14.10 4.55 -6.94
C LYS A 190 15.03 4.52 -8.15
N TRP A 191 15.73 3.40 -8.36
CA TRP A 191 16.57 3.21 -9.55
C TRP A 191 15.76 3.26 -10.85
N LEU A 192 14.55 2.67 -10.88
CA LEU A 192 13.65 2.79 -12.04
C LEU A 192 13.31 4.26 -12.33
N GLU A 193 12.93 5.03 -11.32
CA GLU A 193 12.60 6.46 -11.49
C GLU A 193 13.81 7.24 -12.04
N GLU A 194 15.01 7.02 -11.49
CA GLU A 194 16.25 7.66 -11.94
C GLU A 194 16.57 7.33 -13.40
N GLY A 195 16.36 6.08 -13.82
CA GLY A 195 16.57 5.65 -15.21
C GLY A 195 15.67 6.36 -16.23
N MET A 196 14.57 6.98 -15.79
CA MET A 196 13.56 7.63 -16.64
C MET A 196 13.46 9.15 -16.44
N LYS A 197 14.40 9.78 -15.74
CA LYS A 197 14.46 11.25 -15.63
C LYS A 197 14.93 11.85 -16.96
N GLU A 198 14.25 12.91 -17.38
CA GLU A 198 14.68 13.75 -18.49
C GLU A 198 15.82 14.66 -17.97
N ASN A 199 16.89 14.78 -18.75
CA ASN A 199 18.04 15.66 -18.44
C ASN A 199 17.74 17.10 -18.88
#